data_AF-A0A398DBR4-F1
#
_entry.id   AF-A0A398DBR4-F1
#
_cell.length_a   1.000
_cell.length_b   1.000
_cell.length_c   1.000
_cell.angle_alpha   90.00
_cell.angle_beta   90.00
_cell.angle_gamma   90.00
#
_symmetry.space_group_name_H-M   'P 1'
#
loop_
_entity.id
_entity.type
_entity.pdbx_description
1 polymer ?
#
loop_
_entity_poly.entity_id
_entity_poly.type
_entity_poly.pdbx_seq_one_letter_code
_entity_poly.pdbx_strand_id
1 'polypeptide(L)'
;MMAQIKVTRKSYVRKDGTVVKGTTFYTKDKGKPGKTPESEKWYQHNVEMNWHKDEPAEVRRANALKAHKGDELATARTLQALANVTTDPETSELAKNDADYFFAKH
;
A
#
# COMPACT_ATOMS: atom_id res chain seq x y z
N MET A 1 26.57 -6.20 -18.92
CA MET A 1 26.42 -4.82 -18.41
C MET A 1 24.95 -4.43 -18.58
N MET A 2 24.24 -4.02 -17.52
CA MET A 2 22.82 -3.63 -17.65
C MET A 2 22.71 -2.32 -18.45
N ALA A 3 21.81 -2.25 -19.42
CA ALA A 3 21.57 -1.03 -20.20
C ALA A 3 21.04 0.10 -19.30
N GLN A 4 21.46 1.34 -19.56
CA GLN A 4 20.98 2.52 -18.86
C GLN A 4 20.01 3.31 -19.76
N ILE A 5 18.92 3.82 -19.19
CA ILE A 5 17.99 4.71 -19.89
C ILE A 5 18.17 6.16 -19.42
N LYS A 6 18.05 7.09 -20.37
CA LYS A 6 18.03 8.53 -20.11
C LYS A 6 16.59 8.96 -19.83
N VAL A 7 16.30 9.37 -18.60
CA VAL A 7 14.98 9.88 -18.20
C VAL A 7 15.03 11.40 -18.20
N THR A 8 14.13 12.04 -18.97
CA THR A 8 13.99 13.50 -19.03
C THR A 8 12.65 13.89 -18.41
N ARG A 9 12.69 14.64 -17.31
CA ARG A 9 11.50 15.20 -16.66
C ARG A 9 11.34 16.66 -17.09
N LYS A 10 10.20 16.99 -17.69
CA LYS A 10 9.84 18.38 -18.04
C LYS A 10 9.61 19.21 -16.77
N SER A 11 9.83 20.51 -16.85
CA SER A 11 9.41 21.44 -15.81
C SER A 11 7.87 21.49 -15.72
N TYR A 12 7.36 21.71 -14.52
CA TYR A 12 5.92 21.88 -14.27
C TYR A 12 5.67 22.71 -13.01
N VAL A 13 4.43 23.16 -12.83
CA VAL A 13 3.98 23.90 -11.64
C VAL A 13 3.08 22.99 -10.81
N ARG A 14 3.35 22.86 -9.52
CA ARG A 14 2.50 22.09 -8.58
C ARG A 14 1.19 22.82 -8.31
N LYS A 15 0.20 22.10 -7.75
CA LYS A 15 -1.09 22.70 -7.34
C LYS A 15 -0.94 23.83 -6.30
N ASP A 16 0.13 23.80 -5.52
CA ASP A 16 0.50 24.83 -4.53
C ASP A 16 1.28 26.02 -5.13
N GLY A 17 1.51 26.04 -6.45
CA GLY A 17 2.25 27.11 -7.15
C GLY A 17 3.76 26.91 -7.21
N THR A 18 4.32 25.89 -6.56
CA THR A 18 5.76 25.63 -6.58
C THR A 18 6.22 25.20 -7.97
N VAL A 19 7.23 25.89 -8.51
CA VAL A 19 7.83 25.54 -9.81
C VAL A 19 8.86 24.43 -9.64
N VAL A 20 8.64 23.30 -10.30
CA VAL A 20 9.60 22.20 -10.36
C VAL A 20 10.44 22.34 -11.63
N LYS A 21 11.76 22.49 -11.47
CA LYS A 21 12.71 22.57 -12.58
C LYS A 21 12.79 21.22 -13.30
N GLY A 22 12.97 21.26 -14.62
CA GLY A 22 13.22 20.06 -15.41
C GLY A 22 14.56 19.43 -15.01
N THR A 23 14.61 18.10 -15.00
CA THR A 23 15.83 17.35 -14.65
C THR A 23 16.02 16.18 -15.60
N THR A 24 17.28 15.83 -15.84
CA THR A 24 17.65 14.66 -16.65
C THR A 24 18.59 13.80 -15.84
N PHE A 25 18.33 12.50 -15.77
CA PHE A 25 19.19 11.55 -15.08
C PHE A 25 19.19 10.20 -15.79
N TYR A 26 20.24 9.41 -15.55
CA TYR A 26 20.37 8.05 -16.05
C TYR A 26 19.95 7.07 -14.96
N THR A 27 19.14 6.07 -15.32
CA THR A 27 18.75 4.99 -14.41
C THR A 27 18.93 3.63 -15.10
N LYS A 28 19.09 2.57 -14.32
CA LYS A 28 19.13 1.20 -14.85
C LYS A 28 17.81 0.90 -15.56
N ASP A 29 17.90 0.32 -16.76
CA ASP A 29 16.73 -0.23 -17.42
C ASP A 29 16.28 -1.50 -16.66
N LYS A 30 15.06 -1.45 -16.12
CA LYS A 30 14.43 -2.59 -15.43
C LYS A 30 13.49 -3.37 -16.36
N GLY A 31 13.28 -2.89 -17.59
CA GLY A 31 12.35 -3.48 -18.56
C GLY A 31 13.06 -4.33 -19.61
N LYS A 32 12.26 -5.02 -20.44
CA LYS A 32 12.73 -5.49 -21.76
C LYS A 32 12.67 -4.29 -22.72
N PRO A 33 13.58 -4.16 -23.70
CA PRO A 33 13.53 -3.08 -24.69
C PRO A 33 12.12 -2.92 -25.29
N GLY A 34 11.56 -1.70 -25.21
CA GLY A 34 10.22 -1.39 -25.73
C GLY A 34 9.04 -1.82 -24.85
N LYS A 35 9.27 -2.31 -23.61
CA LYS A 35 8.20 -2.67 -22.67
C LYS A 35 8.34 -1.91 -21.36
N THR A 36 7.22 -1.37 -20.88
CA THR A 36 7.10 -0.88 -19.50
C THR A 36 7.29 -2.06 -18.54
N PRO A 37 8.13 -1.95 -17.49
CA PRO A 37 8.22 -2.96 -16.45
C PRO A 37 6.85 -3.22 -15.82
N GLU A 38 6.61 -4.44 -15.35
CA GLU A 38 5.41 -4.73 -14.57
C GLU A 38 5.37 -3.82 -13.34
N SER A 39 4.18 -3.30 -13.02
CA SER A 39 3.99 -2.49 -11.81
C SER A 39 4.22 -3.36 -10.59
N GLU A 40 5.14 -2.96 -9.71
CA GLU A 40 5.25 -3.55 -8.38
C GLU A 40 3.93 -3.31 -7.62
N LYS A 41 3.27 -4.38 -7.19
CA LYS A 41 2.07 -4.27 -6.35
C LYS A 41 2.50 -3.74 -4.99
N TRP A 42 1.99 -2.57 -4.63
CA TRP A 42 2.27 -1.94 -3.34
C TRP A 42 1.71 -2.74 -2.15
N TYR A 43 0.63 -3.50 -2.37
CA TYR A 43 0.03 -4.38 -1.38
C TYR A 43 0.52 -5.82 -1.55
N GLN A 44 1.13 -6.36 -0.50
CA GLN A 44 1.53 -7.77 -0.42
C GLN A 44 0.60 -8.49 0.56
N HIS A 45 -0.26 -9.39 0.03
CA HIS A 45 -1.25 -10.13 0.81
C HIS A 45 -0.65 -11.31 1.61
N ASN A 46 0.67 -11.33 1.82
CA ASN A 46 1.37 -12.54 2.27
C ASN A 46 1.14 -12.89 3.74
N VAL A 47 0.43 -12.03 4.49
CA VAL A 47 0.00 -12.33 5.86
C VAL A 47 -1.47 -12.73 5.83
N GLU A 48 -1.72 -14.02 6.01
CA GLU A 48 -3.06 -14.54 6.23
C GLU A 48 -3.52 -14.14 7.64
N MET A 49 -4.44 -13.18 7.72
CA MET A 49 -4.86 -12.58 8.99
C MET A 49 -5.96 -13.37 9.71
N ASN A 50 -6.57 -14.37 9.06
CA ASN A 50 -7.79 -15.04 9.51
C ASN A 50 -8.89 -14.04 9.93
N TRP A 51 -8.97 -12.91 9.21
CA TRP A 51 -9.94 -11.86 9.43
C TRP A 51 -11.13 -12.08 8.50
N HIS A 52 -12.36 -12.13 9.04
CA HIS A 52 -13.59 -12.33 8.26
C HIS A 52 -14.68 -11.36 8.68
N LYS A 53 -15.40 -10.80 7.71
CA LYS A 53 -16.45 -9.79 7.96
C LYS A 53 -17.64 -10.33 8.77
N ASP A 54 -17.94 -11.61 8.63
CA ASP A 54 -19.04 -12.28 9.32
C ASP A 54 -18.73 -12.57 10.81
N GLU A 55 -17.47 -12.40 11.23
CA GLU A 55 -17.07 -12.59 12.62
C GLU A 55 -17.34 -11.33 13.46
N PRO A 56 -17.60 -11.48 14.77
CA PRO A 56 -17.68 -10.36 15.70
C PRO A 56 -16.39 -9.53 15.73
N ALA A 57 -16.50 -8.23 16.00
CA ALA A 57 -15.36 -7.30 15.99
C ALA A 57 -14.22 -7.69 16.94
N GLU A 58 -14.53 -8.33 18.08
CA GLU A 58 -13.52 -8.83 19.01
C GLU A 58 -12.69 -9.96 18.40
N VAL A 59 -13.35 -10.91 17.71
CA VAL A 59 -12.70 -12.05 17.06
C VAL A 59 -11.85 -11.57 15.89
N ARG A 60 -12.40 -10.71 15.03
CA ARG A 60 -11.67 -10.11 13.90
C ARG A 60 -10.38 -9.42 14.33
N ARG A 61 -10.47 -8.57 15.35
CA ARG A 61 -9.32 -7.83 15.90
C ARG A 61 -8.30 -8.77 16.55
N ALA A 62 -8.76 -9.76 17.32
CA ALA A 62 -7.87 -10.75 17.93
C ALA A 62 -7.10 -11.57 16.88
N ASN A 63 -7.78 -12.02 15.83
CA ASN A 63 -7.17 -12.77 14.73
C ASN A 63 -6.13 -11.93 13.97
N ALA A 64 -6.49 -10.69 13.61
CA ALA A 64 -5.59 -9.77 12.93
C ALA A 64 -4.34 -9.49 13.79
N LEU A 65 -4.50 -9.16 15.07
CA LEU A 65 -3.38 -8.90 15.97
C LEU A 65 -2.48 -10.13 16.15
N LYS A 66 -3.08 -11.32 16.25
CA LYS A 66 -2.34 -12.59 16.35
C LYS A 66 -1.49 -12.85 15.11
N ALA A 67 -2.02 -12.57 13.92
CA ALA A 67 -1.29 -12.73 12.66
C ALA A 67 -0.06 -11.81 12.56
N HIS A 68 -0.11 -10.65 13.22
CA HIS A 68 1.00 -9.70 13.32
C HIS A 68 1.80 -9.80 14.63
N LYS A 69 1.68 -10.92 15.36
CA LYS A 69 2.47 -11.21 16.58
C LYS A 69 2.33 -10.13 17.67
N GLY A 70 1.18 -9.47 17.75
CA GLY A 70 0.95 -8.40 18.72
C GLY A 70 1.39 -7.00 18.27
N ASP A 71 1.89 -6.83 17.05
CA ASP A 71 2.24 -5.51 16.51
C ASP A 71 0.98 -4.76 16.05
N GLU A 72 0.50 -3.85 16.90
CA GLU A 72 -0.71 -3.06 16.64
C GLU A 72 -0.57 -2.16 15.42
N LEU A 73 0.59 -1.53 15.19
CA LEU A 73 0.80 -0.64 14.04
C LEU A 73 0.84 -1.43 12.73
N ALA A 74 1.51 -2.58 12.70
CA ALA A 74 1.51 -3.46 11.55
C ALA A 74 0.11 -4.00 11.24
N THR A 75 -0.66 -4.33 12.29
CA THR A 75 -2.06 -4.76 12.17
C THR A 75 -2.93 -3.66 11.57
N ALA A 76 -2.83 -2.43 12.09
CA ALA A 76 -3.58 -1.27 11.60
C ALA A 76 -3.31 -1.00 10.12
N ARG A 77 -2.04 -0.98 9.72
CA ARG A 77 -1.64 -0.76 8.32
C ARG A 77 -2.16 -1.83 7.38
N THR A 78 -2.18 -3.09 7.82
CA THR A 78 -2.63 -4.21 6.99
C THR A 78 -4.14 -4.20 6.81
N LEU A 79 -4.90 -3.90 7.87
CA LEU A 79 -6.35 -3.72 7.81
C LEU A 79 -6.75 -2.51 6.96
N GLN A 80 -6.02 -1.39 7.09
CA GLN A 80 -6.22 -0.22 6.24
C GLN A 80 -5.95 -0.54 4.77
N ALA A 81 -4.95 -1.37 4.48
CA ALA A 81 -4.68 -1.81 3.13
C ALA A 81 -5.79 -2.72 2.60
N LEU A 82 -6.30 -3.67 3.39
CA LEU A 82 -7.46 -4.49 3.05
C LEU A 82 -8.68 -3.62 2.71
N ALA A 83 -8.97 -2.61 3.54
CA ALA A 83 -10.07 -1.68 3.31
C ALA A 83 -9.95 -0.91 1.98
N ASN A 84 -8.72 -0.60 1.54
CA ASN A 84 -8.44 0.13 0.32
C ASN A 84 -8.48 -0.73 -0.95
N VAL A 85 -8.19 -2.03 -0.86
CA VAL A 85 -8.08 -2.93 -2.03
C VAL A 85 -9.33 -3.76 -2.28
N THR A 86 -10.18 -3.95 -1.27
CA THR A 86 -11.43 -4.70 -1.41
C THR A 86 -12.46 -3.92 -2.23
N THR A 87 -13.26 -4.64 -3.02
CA THR A 87 -14.43 -4.08 -3.71
C THR A 87 -15.73 -4.27 -2.93
N ASP A 88 -15.70 -5.08 -1.86
CA ASP A 88 -16.86 -5.33 -1.02
C ASP A 88 -17.04 -4.20 0.01
N PRO A 89 -18.15 -3.43 -0.02
CA PRO A 89 -18.32 -2.27 0.85
C PRO A 89 -18.30 -2.62 2.34
N GLU A 90 -18.93 -3.73 2.72
CA GLU A 90 -18.99 -4.19 4.11
C GLU A 90 -17.59 -4.57 4.64
N THR A 91 -16.83 -5.33 3.84
CA THR A 91 -15.42 -5.60 4.15
C THR A 91 -14.63 -4.32 4.31
N SER A 92 -14.81 -3.34 3.42
CA SER A 92 -14.08 -2.07 3.46
C SER A 92 -14.35 -1.31 4.75
N GLU A 93 -15.63 -1.18 5.13
CA GLU A 93 -16.05 -0.47 6.34
C GLU A 93 -15.54 -1.16 7.61
N LEU A 94 -15.75 -2.47 7.73
CA LEU A 94 -15.33 -3.22 8.92
C LEU A 94 -13.81 -3.26 9.08
N ALA A 95 -13.07 -3.47 7.98
CA ALA A 95 -11.61 -3.46 8.02
C ALA A 95 -11.06 -2.08 8.39
N LYS A 96 -11.69 -1.00 7.90
CA LYS A 96 -11.33 0.37 8.28
C LYS A 96 -11.59 0.63 9.76
N ASN A 97 -12.75 0.25 10.28
CA ASN A 97 -13.09 0.41 11.70
C ASN A 97 -12.10 -0.35 12.61
N ASP A 98 -11.72 -1.56 12.23
CA ASP A 98 -10.72 -2.33 12.96
C ASP A 98 -9.31 -1.71 12.84
N ALA A 99 -8.95 -1.13 11.69
CA ALA A 99 -7.71 -0.39 11.50
C ALA A 99 -7.63 0.85 12.40
N ASP A 100 -8.69 1.67 12.42
CA ASP A 100 -8.80 2.87 13.25
C ASP A 100 -8.69 2.54 14.74
N TYR A 101 -9.26 1.41 15.17
CA TYR A 101 -9.11 0.91 16.55
C TYR A 101 -7.64 0.66 16.92
N PHE A 102 -6.85 0.03 16.05
CA PHE A 102 -5.44 -0.24 16.33
C PHE A 102 -4.57 1.02 16.20
N PHE A 103 -4.88 1.93 15.28
CA PHE A 103 -4.21 3.23 15.22
C PHE A 103 -4.42 4.07 16.48
N ALA A 104 -5.59 3.95 17.13
CA ALA A 104 -5.86 4.66 18.38
C ALA A 104 -5.13 4.06 19.60
N LYS A 105 -4.61 2.83 19.49
CA LYS A 105 -3.95 2.11 20.59
C LYS A 105 -2.42 2.13 20.55
N HIS A 106 -1.86 2.32 19.35
CA HIS A 106 -0.42 2.42 19.11
C HIS A 106 0.16 3.78 19.52
#